data_AF-A0A957DJ58-F1
#
_entry.id   AF-A0A957DJ58-F1
#
_cell.length_a   1.000
_cell.length_b   1.000
_cell.length_c   1.000
_cell.angle_alpha   90.00
_cell.angle_beta   90.00
_cell.angle_gamma   90.00
#
_symmetry.space_group_name_H-M   'P 1'
#
loop_
_entity.id
_entity.type
_entity.pdbx_description
1 polymer ?
#
loop_
_entity_poly.entity_id
_entity_poly.type
_entity_poly.pdbx_seq_one_letter_code
_entity_poly.pdbx_strand_id
1 'polypeptide(L)'
;RIAPKEVSSKAVGEIVSQLTWAGYLQAGRMGEWRPGEKLQELIDRHEIYGNIGVEAMPAFAIDAFSGKTIGQTERSYEKGSVLLLGGKAMQVVWNEGRRFGLAPAPAHSQPDDILRFQKSYAAVPFNITQTVAALLNIPRGSLVTLAAAEGTWLFHFWGTVWGMLLADILLQAGLPAEHVNEYALFLRRPLTQLPPWSETAARQAARDVSARLVNHLQMGRFHALLPAHIAQSAITQLLNLERMAEVYAAGVVRTMPAIDEQLTTLL
;
A
#
# COMPACT_ATOMS: atom_id res chain seq x y z
N ARG A 1 13.17 1.77 2.00
CA ARG A 1 13.10 2.49 0.71
C ARG A 1 14.00 1.76 -0.27
N ILE A 2 13.49 1.29 -1.41
CA ILE A 2 14.26 0.56 -2.42
C ILE A 2 14.49 1.52 -3.59
N ALA A 3 15.63 2.20 -3.61
CA ALA A 3 16.11 2.80 -4.85
C ALA A 3 16.80 1.66 -5.64
N PRO A 4 16.57 1.52 -6.96
CA PRO A 4 17.32 0.57 -7.75
C PRO A 4 18.82 0.86 -7.61
N LYS A 5 19.64 -0.19 -7.51
CA LYS A 5 21.11 -0.06 -7.36
C LYS A 5 21.72 0.76 -8.50
N GLU A 6 21.13 0.67 -9.69
CA GLU A 6 21.51 1.41 -10.89
C GLU A 6 20.26 1.78 -11.70
N VAL A 7 20.25 2.99 -12.28
CA VAL A 7 19.24 3.40 -13.27
C VAL A 7 19.96 3.56 -14.60
N SER A 8 19.57 2.76 -15.60
CA SER A 8 20.22 2.80 -16.92
C SER A 8 19.98 4.16 -17.62
N SER A 9 20.93 4.60 -18.45
CA SER A 9 20.78 5.85 -19.23
C SER A 9 19.53 5.85 -20.10
N LYS A 10 19.12 4.68 -20.61
CA LYS A 10 17.87 4.51 -21.35
C LYS A 10 16.65 4.82 -20.48
N ALA A 11 16.59 4.22 -19.28
CA ALA A 11 15.51 4.46 -18.33
C ALA A 11 15.45 5.93 -17.87
N VAL A 12 16.61 6.57 -17.67
CA VAL A 12 16.67 8.02 -17.40
C VAL A 12 16.08 8.81 -18.57
N GLY A 13 16.45 8.49 -19.81
CA GLY A 13 15.89 9.13 -20.99
C GLY A 13 14.37 8.98 -21.10
N GLU A 14 13.83 7.81 -20.78
CA GLU A 14 12.38 7.55 -20.78
C GLU A 14 11.66 8.32 -19.66
N ILE A 15 12.23 8.36 -18.46
CA ILE A 15 11.69 9.15 -17.33
C ILE A 15 11.67 10.64 -17.70
N VAL A 16 12.78 11.17 -18.22
CA VAL A 16 12.88 12.57 -18.62
C VAL A 16 11.86 12.89 -19.71
N SER A 17 11.74 12.04 -20.73
CA SER A 17 10.75 12.20 -21.80
C SER A 17 9.32 12.23 -21.26
N GLN A 18 8.99 11.33 -20.32
CA GLN A 18 7.68 11.28 -19.67
C GLN A 18 7.42 12.55 -18.84
N LEU A 19 8.41 13.02 -18.07
CA LEU A 19 8.30 14.24 -17.27
C LEU A 19 8.16 15.49 -18.14
N THR A 20 8.85 15.53 -19.30
CA THR A 20 8.68 16.61 -20.28
C THR A 20 7.28 16.59 -20.88
N TRP A 21 6.79 15.43 -21.33
CA TRP A 21 5.44 15.30 -21.87
C TRP A 21 4.36 15.67 -20.84
N ALA A 22 4.55 15.30 -19.57
CA ALA A 22 3.62 15.62 -18.50
C ALA A 22 3.67 17.10 -18.02
N GLY A 23 4.59 17.92 -18.55
CA GLY A 23 4.74 19.34 -18.22
C GLY A 23 5.55 19.62 -16.94
N TYR A 24 6.26 18.63 -16.40
CA TYR A 24 7.15 18.79 -15.25
C TYR A 24 8.54 19.30 -15.66
N LEU A 25 8.99 18.96 -16.86
CA LEU A 25 10.26 19.44 -17.41
C LEU A 25 10.03 20.15 -18.74
N GLN A 26 10.89 21.10 -19.07
CA GLN A 26 10.95 21.73 -20.39
C GLN A 26 12.39 21.78 -20.89
N ALA A 27 12.57 21.81 -22.21
CA ALA A 27 13.90 21.88 -22.80
C ALA A 27 14.60 23.20 -22.45
N GLY A 28 15.86 23.13 -22.02
CA GLY A 28 16.74 24.26 -21.79
C GLY A 28 17.72 24.43 -22.95
N ARG A 29 19.00 24.63 -22.62
CA ARG A 29 20.08 24.52 -23.61
C ARG A 29 20.28 23.05 -24.03
N MET A 30 21.11 22.82 -25.03
CA MET A 30 21.43 21.46 -25.49
C MET A 30 21.96 20.62 -24.32
N GLY A 31 21.24 19.55 -23.97
CA GLY A 31 21.57 18.67 -22.83
C GLY A 31 21.07 19.15 -21.46
N GLU A 32 20.32 20.25 -21.40
CA GLU A 32 19.75 20.80 -20.16
C GLU A 32 18.21 20.71 -20.15
N TRP A 33 17.65 20.45 -18.97
CA TRP A 33 16.22 20.54 -18.70
C TRP A 33 15.97 21.60 -17.63
N ARG A 34 14.94 22.41 -17.83
CA ARG A 34 14.46 23.39 -16.85
C ARG A 34 13.15 22.88 -16.21
N PRO A 35 12.80 23.34 -15.00
CA PRO A 35 11.49 23.08 -14.44
C PRO A 35 10.39 23.59 -15.38
N GLY A 36 9.42 22.73 -15.69
CA GLY A 36 8.14 23.16 -16.27
C GLY A 36 7.23 23.74 -15.18
N GLU A 37 6.07 24.26 -15.58
CA GLU A 37 5.11 24.92 -14.68
C GLU A 37 4.75 24.06 -13.46
N LYS A 38 4.43 22.78 -13.68
CA LYS A 38 4.06 21.85 -12.60
C LYS A 38 5.20 21.58 -11.62
N LEU A 39 6.43 21.48 -12.11
CA LEU A 39 7.58 21.27 -11.21
C LEU A 39 7.91 22.55 -10.46
N GLN A 40 7.78 23.72 -11.09
CA GLN A 40 7.95 25.01 -10.44
C GLN A 40 6.96 25.17 -9.28
N GLU A 41 5.68 24.85 -9.49
CA GLU A 41 4.66 24.85 -8.42
C GLU A 41 5.07 23.97 -7.23
N LEU A 42 5.60 22.76 -7.50
CA LEU A 42 6.09 21.87 -6.45
C LEU A 42 7.36 22.40 -5.76
N ILE A 43 8.23 23.09 -6.48
CA ILE A 43 9.43 23.75 -5.92
C ILE A 43 8.99 24.85 -4.97
N ASP A 44 8.08 25.72 -5.41
CA ASP A 44 7.58 26.85 -4.62
C ASP A 44 6.91 26.36 -3.33
N ARG A 45 6.18 25.24 -3.41
CA ARG A 45 5.58 24.56 -2.24
C ARG A 45 6.57 23.73 -1.40
N HIS A 46 7.85 23.71 -1.75
CA HIS A 46 8.90 22.91 -1.08
C HIS A 46 8.59 21.41 -1.05
N GLU A 47 7.79 20.97 -2.01
CA GLU A 47 7.21 19.65 -2.07
C GLU A 47 8.17 18.66 -2.75
N ILE A 48 9.03 19.13 -3.66
CA ILE A 48 9.98 18.27 -4.41
C ILE A 48 10.91 17.44 -3.52
N TYR A 49 11.19 17.92 -2.31
CA TYR A 49 12.06 17.27 -1.34
C TYR A 49 11.37 16.17 -0.53
N GLY A 50 10.04 16.01 -0.65
CA GLY A 50 9.29 15.11 0.23
C GLY A 50 9.65 13.62 0.11
N ASN A 51 10.36 13.23 -0.94
CA ASN A 51 10.88 11.86 -1.13
C ASN A 51 12.40 11.74 -1.01
N ILE A 52 13.17 12.84 -1.00
CA ILE A 52 14.64 12.82 -0.97
C ILE A 52 15.12 13.22 0.42
N GLY A 53 15.61 12.24 1.19
CA GLY A 53 16.48 12.46 2.35
C GLY A 53 15.83 12.91 3.67
N VAL A 54 14.62 13.45 3.67
CA VAL A 54 13.89 13.79 4.91
C VAL A 54 12.46 13.29 4.69
N GLU A 55 11.91 12.49 5.61
CA GLU A 55 10.46 12.26 5.59
C GLU A 55 9.78 13.62 5.49
N ALA A 56 9.03 13.89 4.42
CA ALA A 56 8.08 14.98 4.47
C ALA A 56 7.18 14.70 5.66
N MET A 57 7.46 15.35 6.80
CA MET A 57 6.64 15.20 7.98
C MET A 57 5.20 15.47 7.55
N PRO A 58 4.29 14.51 7.71
CA PRO A 58 2.93 14.70 7.26
C PRO A 58 2.31 15.87 8.02
N ALA A 59 1.30 16.51 7.42
CA ALA A 59 0.41 17.35 8.17
C ALA A 59 -0.52 16.44 9.01
N PHE A 60 -0.62 16.73 10.30
CA PHE A 60 -1.41 15.96 11.25
C PHE A 60 -2.76 16.64 11.47
N ALA A 61 -3.82 15.92 11.14
CA ALA A 61 -5.18 16.28 11.51
C ALA A 61 -5.42 15.86 12.96
N ILE A 62 -5.71 16.82 13.82
CA ILE A 62 -5.84 16.63 15.27
C ILE A 62 -7.28 16.95 15.66
N ASP A 63 -7.91 16.09 16.44
CA ASP A 63 -9.19 16.42 17.06
C ASP A 63 -9.00 17.59 18.02
N ALA A 64 -9.67 18.72 17.75
CA ALA A 64 -9.41 19.98 18.43
C ALA A 64 -9.82 19.98 19.90
N PHE A 65 -10.66 19.03 20.33
CA PHE A 65 -11.12 18.92 21.72
C PHE A 65 -10.25 17.98 22.54
N SER A 66 -9.89 16.83 21.99
CA SER A 66 -9.13 15.78 22.67
C SER A 66 -7.62 15.88 22.48
N GLY A 67 -7.17 16.64 21.47
CA GLY A 67 -5.76 16.70 21.09
C GLY A 67 -5.23 15.43 20.41
N LYS A 68 -6.09 14.42 20.19
CA LYS A 68 -5.70 13.16 19.55
C LYS A 68 -5.49 13.35 18.05
N THR A 69 -4.39 12.83 17.52
CA THR A 69 -4.20 12.72 16.07
C THR A 69 -5.24 11.75 15.49
N ILE A 70 -6.10 12.26 14.60
CA ILE A 70 -7.15 11.49 13.94
C ILE A 70 -6.79 11.10 12.50
N GLY A 71 -5.74 11.71 11.94
CA GLY A 71 -4.99 11.13 10.83
C GLY A 71 -3.91 12.05 10.26
N GLN A 72 -3.37 11.64 9.11
CA GLN A 72 -2.23 12.26 8.45
C GLN A 72 -2.57 12.55 6.99
N THR A 73 -2.07 13.68 6.48
CA THR A 73 -2.28 14.17 5.11
C THR A 73 -1.01 14.85 4.62
N GLU A 74 -0.82 14.92 3.30
CA GLU A 74 0.30 15.67 2.71
C GLU A 74 0.01 17.18 2.66
N ARG A 75 -1.26 17.57 2.77
CA ARG A 75 -1.72 18.96 2.74
C ARG A 75 -2.00 19.50 4.13
N SER A 76 -1.55 20.72 4.38
CA SER A 76 -2.07 21.56 5.45
C SER A 76 -3.30 22.31 4.92
N TYR A 77 -4.23 22.65 5.82
CA TYR A 77 -5.46 23.35 5.47
C TYR A 77 -5.57 24.63 6.29
N GLU A 78 -6.00 25.71 5.66
CA GLU A 78 -6.13 26.99 6.36
C GLU A 78 -7.25 26.94 7.41
N LYS A 79 -7.12 27.79 8.44
CA LYS A 79 -8.19 27.95 9.43
C LYS A 79 -9.46 28.42 8.73
N GLY A 80 -10.56 27.74 8.99
CA GLY A 80 -11.87 27.99 8.38
C GLY A 80 -12.26 26.95 7.34
N SER A 81 -11.30 26.25 6.72
CA SER A 81 -11.60 25.21 5.74
C SER A 81 -12.48 24.11 6.32
N VAL A 82 -13.44 23.63 5.54
CA VAL A 82 -14.34 22.53 5.90
C VAL A 82 -13.92 21.29 5.13
N LEU A 83 -13.56 20.23 5.85
CA LEU A 83 -13.05 18.99 5.31
C LEU A 83 -14.04 17.86 5.55
N LEU A 84 -14.27 17.01 4.54
CA LEU A 84 -15.03 15.79 4.73
C LEU A 84 -14.13 14.68 5.28
N LEU A 85 -14.36 14.27 6.52
CA LEU A 85 -13.61 13.25 7.25
C LEU A 85 -14.52 12.08 7.64
N GLY A 86 -14.35 10.92 6.99
CA GLY A 86 -15.13 9.72 7.30
C GLY A 86 -16.64 9.94 7.13
N GLY A 87 -17.03 10.73 6.12
CA GLY A 87 -18.40 11.13 5.87
C GLY A 87 -18.93 12.27 6.76
N LYS A 88 -18.11 12.81 7.68
CA LYS A 88 -18.49 13.93 8.56
C LYS A 88 -17.79 15.21 8.14
N ALA A 89 -18.52 16.31 8.03
CA ALA A 89 -17.93 17.62 7.77
C ALA A 89 -17.23 18.15 9.04
N MET A 90 -15.96 18.49 8.93
CA MET A 90 -15.11 18.95 10.03
C MET A 90 -14.46 20.28 9.63
N GLN A 91 -14.55 21.31 10.46
CA GLN A 91 -13.91 22.59 10.20
C GLN A 91 -12.51 22.64 10.83
N VAL A 92 -11.55 23.21 10.10
CA VAL A 92 -10.22 23.54 10.61
C VAL A 92 -10.32 24.75 11.53
N VAL A 93 -10.18 24.54 12.83
CA VAL A 93 -10.33 25.61 13.85
C VAL A 93 -9.01 26.30 14.22
N TRP A 94 -7.88 25.65 13.94
CA TRP A 94 -6.54 26.22 14.05
C TRP A 94 -5.57 25.49 13.12
N ASN A 95 -4.48 26.16 12.72
CA ASN A 95 -3.40 25.61 11.93
C ASN A 95 -2.06 26.13 12.47
N GLU A 96 -1.18 25.21 12.85
CA GLU A 96 0.18 25.43 13.33
C GLU A 96 1.16 24.74 12.36
N GLY A 97 1.19 25.23 11.12
CA GLY A 97 2.04 24.72 10.05
C GLY A 97 1.63 23.32 9.59
N ARG A 98 2.20 22.28 10.22
CA ARG A 98 1.93 20.86 9.90
C ARG A 98 0.99 20.18 10.89
N ARG A 99 0.35 20.95 11.76
CA ARG A 99 -0.68 20.43 12.66
C ARG A 99 -1.89 21.32 12.48
N PHE A 100 -3.06 20.73 12.31
CA PHE A 100 -4.28 21.50 12.24
C PHE A 100 -5.39 20.81 13.03
N GLY A 101 -6.17 21.62 13.74
CA GLY A 101 -7.25 21.17 14.61
C GLY A 101 -8.54 21.06 13.84
N LEU A 102 -9.22 19.92 13.97
CA LEU A 102 -10.53 19.66 13.40
C LEU A 102 -11.58 19.61 14.51
N ALA A 103 -12.68 20.34 14.29
CA ALA A 103 -13.90 20.25 15.07
C ALA A 103 -15.07 19.97 14.12
N PRO A 104 -16.23 19.46 14.60
CA PRO A 104 -17.43 19.37 13.77
C PRO A 104 -17.73 20.72 13.10
N ALA A 105 -17.94 20.70 11.79
CA ALA A 105 -18.33 21.90 11.07
C ALA A 105 -19.78 22.31 11.43
N PRO A 106 -20.16 23.58 11.26
CA PRO A 106 -21.55 24.00 11.33
C PRO A 106 -22.45 23.15 10.42
N ALA A 107 -23.70 22.96 10.84
CA ALA A 107 -24.68 22.24 10.03
C ALA A 107 -24.80 22.90 8.64
N HIS A 108 -24.88 22.07 7.60
CA HIS A 108 -24.99 22.49 6.19
C HIS A 108 -23.78 23.18 5.56
N SER A 109 -22.62 23.22 6.24
CA SER A 109 -21.38 23.63 5.59
C SER A 109 -21.03 22.69 4.43
N GLN A 110 -20.73 23.25 3.25
CA GLN A 110 -20.21 22.48 2.13
C GLN A 110 -18.72 22.19 2.36
N PRO A 111 -18.25 20.94 2.15
CA PRO A 111 -16.83 20.63 2.25
C PRO A 111 -16.03 21.31 1.12
N ASP A 112 -14.96 22.01 1.48
CA ASP A 112 -13.97 22.57 0.54
C ASP A 112 -13.09 21.47 -0.06
N ASP A 113 -12.81 20.42 0.72
CA ASP A 113 -12.04 19.26 0.30
C ASP A 113 -12.50 18.00 1.04
N ILE A 114 -12.12 16.84 0.53
CA ILE A 114 -12.26 15.57 1.23
C ILE A 114 -10.92 15.28 1.87
N LEU A 115 -10.89 15.19 3.21
CA LEU A 115 -9.69 14.77 3.92
C LEU A 115 -9.46 13.28 3.66
N ARG A 116 -8.81 13.01 2.54
CA ARG A 116 -8.25 11.71 2.21
C ARG A 116 -7.02 11.58 3.08
N PHE A 117 -7.17 10.93 4.23
CA PHE A 117 -5.99 10.52 4.95
C PHE A 117 -5.11 9.72 4.00
N GLN A 118 -3.79 9.85 4.15
CA GLN A 118 -2.95 8.68 4.03
C GLN A 118 -3.23 7.77 5.23
N LYS A 119 -4.48 7.28 5.35
CA LYS A 119 -4.66 5.90 5.69
C LYS A 119 -4.13 5.20 4.45
N SER A 120 -2.81 5.06 4.38
CA SER A 120 -2.34 3.76 3.95
C SER A 120 -3.14 2.82 4.85
N TYR A 121 -4.04 2.03 4.27
CA TYR A 121 -4.17 0.69 4.80
C TYR A 121 -2.77 0.13 4.63
N ALA A 122 -1.87 0.50 5.56
CA ALA A 122 -0.47 0.16 5.49
C ALA A 122 -0.55 -1.35 5.41
N ALA A 123 -0.14 -1.88 4.26
CA ALA A 123 -0.13 -3.31 4.07
C ALA A 123 0.47 -3.89 5.33
N VAL A 124 -0.32 -4.72 6.04
CA VAL A 124 0.14 -5.25 7.32
C VAL A 124 1.38 -6.05 6.97
N PRO A 125 2.56 -5.65 7.48
CA PRO A 125 3.80 -6.19 6.96
C PRO A 125 3.97 -7.61 7.47
N PHE A 126 4.71 -8.42 6.70
CA PHE A 126 4.96 -9.83 6.98
C PHE A 126 5.39 -10.09 8.44
N ASN A 127 6.26 -9.25 9.00
CA ASN A 127 6.72 -9.43 10.38
C ASN A 127 5.61 -9.28 11.42
N ILE A 128 4.66 -8.35 11.21
CA ILE A 128 3.54 -8.13 12.13
C ILE A 128 2.56 -9.30 12.06
N THR A 129 2.22 -9.78 10.86
CA THR A 129 1.34 -10.95 10.72
C THR A 129 1.97 -12.22 11.28
N GLN A 130 3.30 -12.39 11.17
CA GLN A 130 4.02 -13.48 11.81
C GLN A 130 3.97 -13.39 13.35
N THR A 131 3.98 -12.19 13.93
CA THR A 131 3.76 -12.01 15.38
C THR A 131 2.37 -12.49 15.80
N VAL A 132 1.34 -12.18 15.01
CA VAL A 132 -0.03 -12.68 15.27
C VAL A 132 -0.08 -14.21 15.18
N ALA A 133 0.54 -14.80 14.17
CA ALA A 133 0.63 -16.27 14.04
C ALA A 133 1.30 -16.92 15.26
N ALA A 134 2.37 -16.30 15.78
CA ALA A 134 3.06 -16.78 16.97
C ALA A 134 2.18 -16.70 18.23
N LEU A 135 1.40 -15.62 18.40
CA LEU A 135 0.44 -15.49 19.50
C LEU A 135 -0.64 -16.57 19.47
N LEU A 136 -1.02 -17.01 18.27
CA LEU A 136 -1.95 -18.13 18.03
C LEU A 136 -1.30 -19.52 18.14
N ASN A 137 -0.03 -19.59 18.56
CA ASN A 137 0.76 -20.83 18.62
C ASN A 137 0.84 -21.58 17.28
N ILE A 138 0.74 -20.87 16.15
CA ILE A 138 0.89 -21.46 14.83
C ILE A 138 2.39 -21.68 14.56
N PRO A 139 2.83 -22.90 14.20
CA PRO A 139 4.24 -23.15 13.93
C PRO A 139 4.74 -22.31 12.76
N ARG A 140 5.96 -21.78 12.87
CA ARG A 140 6.59 -21.00 11.79
C ARG A 140 6.58 -21.77 10.48
N GLY A 141 6.27 -21.07 9.38
CA GLY A 141 6.16 -21.67 8.04
C GLY A 141 4.89 -22.49 7.84
N SER A 142 3.95 -22.52 8.79
CA SER A 142 2.66 -23.18 8.59
C SER A 142 1.61 -22.21 8.04
N LEU A 143 0.77 -22.71 7.15
CA LEU A 143 -0.52 -22.10 6.81
C LEU A 143 -1.61 -22.95 7.44
N VAL A 144 -2.64 -22.33 8.00
CA VAL A 144 -3.70 -23.08 8.69
C VAL A 144 -4.96 -23.11 7.85
N THR A 145 -5.56 -24.28 7.73
CA THR A 145 -6.86 -24.48 7.10
C THR A 145 -7.93 -24.74 8.15
N LEU A 146 -9.07 -24.08 7.99
CA LEU A 146 -10.30 -24.33 8.73
C LEU A 146 -11.44 -24.57 7.75
N ALA A 147 -12.20 -25.66 7.96
CA ALA A 147 -13.35 -25.96 7.13
C ALA A 147 -14.46 -24.93 7.38
N ALA A 148 -15.14 -24.53 6.31
CA ALA A 148 -16.33 -23.68 6.34
C ALA A 148 -17.46 -24.37 5.56
N ALA A 149 -18.70 -23.91 5.73
CA ALA A 149 -19.87 -24.53 5.08
C ALA A 149 -19.73 -24.61 3.54
N GLU A 150 -19.16 -23.58 2.92
CA GLU A 150 -19.05 -23.45 1.46
C GLU A 150 -17.61 -23.59 0.94
N GLY A 151 -16.65 -23.95 1.80
CA GLY A 151 -15.25 -23.95 1.41
C GLY A 151 -14.27 -24.12 2.56
N THR A 152 -13.14 -23.44 2.47
CA THR A 152 -12.06 -23.55 3.45
C THR A 152 -11.37 -22.20 3.61
N TRP A 153 -11.23 -21.76 4.85
CA TRP A 153 -10.38 -20.63 5.19
C TRP A 153 -8.92 -21.08 5.21
N LEU A 154 -8.04 -20.31 4.57
CA LEU A 154 -6.59 -20.49 4.61
C LEU A 154 -5.95 -19.26 5.27
N PHE A 155 -5.49 -19.44 6.50
CA PHE A 155 -4.76 -18.44 7.24
C PHE A 155 -3.27 -18.54 6.92
N HIS A 156 -2.75 -17.56 6.18
CA HIS A 156 -1.38 -17.54 5.68
C HIS A 156 -0.44 -16.68 6.55
N PHE A 157 -0.93 -15.60 7.17
CA PHE A 157 -0.12 -14.67 7.99
C PHE A 157 1.13 -14.13 7.30
N TRP A 158 1.04 -13.87 6.00
CA TRP A 158 2.14 -13.34 5.18
C TRP A 158 2.06 -11.83 4.94
N GLY A 159 1.04 -11.17 5.50
CA GLY A 159 0.78 -9.76 5.28
C GLY A 159 -0.07 -9.51 4.03
N THR A 160 -0.59 -8.29 3.93
CA THR A 160 -1.58 -7.92 2.90
C THR A 160 -1.07 -8.16 1.48
N VAL A 161 0.14 -7.67 1.17
CA VAL A 161 0.70 -7.71 -0.19
C VAL A 161 0.93 -9.15 -0.66
N TRP A 162 1.54 -9.99 0.18
CA TRP A 162 1.80 -11.38 -0.16
C TRP A 162 0.54 -12.24 -0.08
N GLY A 163 -0.44 -11.89 0.76
CA GLY A 163 -1.77 -12.52 0.74
C GLY A 163 -2.50 -12.31 -0.58
N MET A 164 -2.55 -11.07 -1.07
CA MET A 164 -3.15 -10.75 -2.37
C MET A 164 -2.45 -11.49 -3.52
N LEU A 165 -1.11 -11.52 -3.49
CA LEU A 165 -0.33 -12.23 -4.50
C LEU A 165 -0.52 -13.76 -4.41
N LEU A 166 -0.61 -14.32 -3.21
CA LEU A 166 -0.90 -15.74 -3.00
C LEU A 166 -2.27 -16.13 -3.57
N ALA A 167 -3.30 -15.30 -3.39
CA ALA A 167 -4.63 -15.55 -3.97
C ALA A 167 -4.58 -15.68 -5.49
N ASP A 168 -3.89 -14.76 -6.18
CA ASP A 168 -3.75 -14.78 -7.63
C ASP A 168 -2.88 -15.97 -8.11
N ILE A 169 -1.83 -16.35 -7.37
CA ILE A 169 -1.02 -17.55 -7.66
C ILE A 169 -1.88 -18.82 -7.57
N LEU A 170 -2.68 -18.96 -6.51
CA LEU A 170 -3.58 -20.10 -6.33
C LEU A 170 -4.64 -20.15 -7.45
N LEU A 171 -5.20 -18.99 -7.82
CA LEU A 171 -6.15 -18.89 -8.91
C LEU A 171 -5.55 -19.39 -10.23
N GLN A 172 -4.32 -18.99 -10.55
CA GLN A 172 -3.60 -19.46 -11.75
C GLN A 172 -3.26 -20.96 -11.70
N ALA A 173 -3.12 -21.53 -10.51
CA ALA A 173 -2.97 -22.97 -10.31
C ALA A 173 -4.31 -23.74 -10.36
N GLY A 174 -5.42 -23.08 -10.71
CA GLY A 174 -6.75 -23.71 -10.80
C GLY A 174 -7.46 -23.88 -9.45
N LEU A 175 -7.01 -23.17 -8.42
CA LEU A 175 -7.59 -23.16 -7.07
C LEU A 175 -8.23 -21.79 -6.82
N PRO A 176 -9.56 -21.64 -7.02
CA PRO A 176 -10.24 -20.36 -6.80
C PRO A 176 -10.07 -19.91 -5.34
N ALA A 177 -9.28 -18.85 -5.16
CA ALA A 177 -8.97 -18.25 -3.88
C ALA A 177 -9.35 -16.76 -3.90
N GLU A 178 -9.98 -16.31 -2.84
CA GLU A 178 -10.37 -14.92 -2.63
C GLU A 178 -9.57 -14.34 -1.47
N HIS A 179 -8.91 -13.20 -1.69
CA HIS A 179 -8.25 -12.47 -0.62
C HIS A 179 -9.29 -11.75 0.24
N VAL A 180 -9.40 -12.14 1.50
CA VAL A 180 -10.39 -11.57 2.44
C VAL A 180 -9.76 -10.47 3.29
N ASN A 181 -8.60 -10.74 3.89
CA ASN A 181 -7.85 -9.78 4.69
C ASN A 181 -6.35 -10.13 4.72
N GLU A 182 -5.56 -9.39 5.50
CA GLU A 182 -4.11 -9.55 5.62
C GLU A 182 -3.62 -10.90 6.19
N TYR A 183 -4.53 -11.68 6.80
CA TYR A 183 -4.22 -12.97 7.43
C TYR A 183 -4.77 -14.15 6.65
N ALA A 184 -5.85 -13.98 5.89
CA ALA A 184 -6.67 -15.08 5.41
C ALA A 184 -7.14 -14.93 3.95
N LEU A 185 -7.17 -16.08 3.28
CA LEU A 185 -7.84 -16.30 2.00
C LEU A 185 -9.04 -17.24 2.21
N PHE A 186 -10.06 -17.10 1.38
CA PHE A 186 -11.14 -18.08 1.28
C PHE A 186 -10.97 -18.91 0.01
N LEU A 187 -11.01 -20.23 0.12
CA LEU A 187 -10.94 -21.16 -1.01
C LEU A 187 -12.24 -21.94 -1.15
N ARG A 188 -12.69 -22.11 -2.39
CA ARG A 188 -13.88 -22.94 -2.70
C ARG A 188 -13.65 -24.45 -2.55
N ARG A 189 -12.40 -24.87 -2.37
CA ARG A 189 -12.00 -26.28 -2.22
C ARG A 189 -10.94 -26.40 -1.12
N PRO A 190 -10.93 -27.52 -0.38
CA PRO A 190 -9.88 -27.78 0.61
C PRO A 190 -8.49 -27.76 -0.03
N LEU A 191 -7.52 -27.20 0.69
CA LEU A 191 -6.11 -27.20 0.31
C LEU A 191 -5.34 -28.07 1.29
N THR A 192 -4.75 -29.16 0.83
CA THR A 192 -3.91 -30.03 1.66
C THR A 192 -2.42 -29.72 1.53
N GLN A 193 -2.02 -29.10 0.42
CA GLN A 193 -0.67 -28.64 0.15
C GLN A 193 -0.71 -27.48 -0.84
N LEU A 194 0.29 -26.60 -0.79
CA LEU A 194 0.46 -25.57 -1.81
C LEU A 194 0.79 -26.23 -3.16
N PRO A 195 0.28 -25.70 -4.30
CA PRO A 195 0.74 -26.15 -5.61
C PRO A 195 2.23 -25.84 -5.80
N PRO A 196 2.97 -26.56 -6.67
CA PRO A 196 4.37 -26.26 -6.94
C PRO A 196 4.58 -24.80 -7.33
N TRP A 197 5.66 -24.19 -6.83
CA TRP A 197 6.01 -22.82 -7.20
C TRP A 197 6.29 -22.73 -8.70
N SER A 198 5.65 -21.78 -9.37
CA SER A 198 5.89 -21.45 -10.78
C SER A 198 6.30 -20.00 -10.87
N GLU A 199 7.55 -19.74 -11.25
CA GLU A 199 8.07 -18.37 -11.41
C GLU A 199 7.24 -17.59 -12.44
N THR A 200 6.85 -18.25 -13.54
CA THR A 200 6.00 -17.66 -14.57
C THR A 200 4.64 -17.25 -14.00
N ALA A 201 4.00 -18.11 -13.22
CA ALA A 201 2.72 -17.81 -12.59
C ALA A 201 2.86 -16.68 -11.57
N ALA A 202 3.89 -16.71 -10.72
CA ALA A 202 4.15 -15.65 -9.74
C ALA A 202 4.39 -14.29 -10.40
N ARG A 203 5.14 -14.25 -11.51
CA ARG A 203 5.35 -13.02 -12.29
C ARG A 203 4.08 -12.53 -12.96
N GLN A 204 3.25 -13.44 -13.46
CA GLN A 204 1.96 -13.06 -14.05
C GLN A 204 1.00 -12.53 -12.99
N ALA A 205 0.86 -13.25 -11.87
CA ALA A 205 0.06 -12.83 -10.72
C ALA A 205 0.52 -11.47 -10.18
N ALA A 206 1.83 -11.24 -10.10
CA ALA A 206 2.40 -9.95 -9.73
C ALA A 206 1.93 -8.84 -10.68
N ARG A 207 1.91 -9.06 -11.99
CA ARG A 207 1.40 -8.09 -12.97
C ARG A 207 -0.10 -7.83 -12.78
N ASP A 208 -0.89 -8.90 -12.64
CA ASP A 208 -2.34 -8.82 -12.51
C ASP A 208 -2.75 -8.06 -11.25
N VAL A 209 -2.07 -8.30 -10.14
CA VAL A 209 -2.35 -7.65 -8.86
C VAL A 209 -1.74 -6.24 -8.77
N SER A 210 -0.78 -5.88 -9.62
CA SER A 210 0.01 -4.63 -9.48
C SER A 210 -0.86 -3.38 -9.38
N ALA A 211 -1.88 -3.26 -10.23
CA ALA A 211 -2.80 -2.12 -10.19
C ALA A 211 -3.54 -2.01 -8.84
N ARG A 212 -3.87 -3.14 -8.21
CA ARG A 212 -4.49 -3.20 -6.89
C ARG A 212 -3.48 -2.89 -5.77
N LEU A 213 -2.23 -3.32 -5.95
CA LEU A 213 -1.16 -3.14 -4.94
C LEU A 213 -0.61 -1.73 -4.84
N VAL A 214 -0.76 -0.87 -5.86
CA VAL A 214 -0.25 0.51 -5.79
C VAL A 214 -0.74 1.26 -4.54
N ASN A 215 -1.97 1.00 -4.09
CA ASN A 215 -2.55 1.62 -2.89
C ASN A 215 -2.05 1.02 -1.56
N HIS A 216 -1.40 -0.14 -1.62
CA HIS A 216 -0.88 -0.88 -0.46
C HIS A 216 0.64 -0.75 -0.32
N LEU A 217 1.32 -0.37 -1.40
CA LEU A 217 2.76 -0.19 -1.45
C LEU A 217 3.14 1.28 -1.23
N GLN A 218 4.24 1.50 -0.50
CA GLN A 218 4.82 2.83 -0.34
C GLN A 218 5.62 3.23 -1.60
N MET A 219 4.93 3.49 -2.71
CA MET A 219 5.55 3.74 -4.02
C MET A 219 6.23 5.12 -4.16
N GLY A 220 6.07 6.00 -3.16
CA GLY A 220 6.52 7.38 -3.21
C GLY A 220 5.64 8.26 -4.11
N ARG A 221 5.50 9.54 -3.76
CA ARG A 221 4.52 10.45 -4.38
C ARG A 221 4.63 10.62 -5.90
N PHE A 222 5.80 10.37 -6.48
CA PHE A 222 6.08 10.56 -7.90
C PHE A 222 5.96 9.28 -8.72
N HIS A 223 5.54 8.18 -8.12
CA HIS A 223 5.44 6.89 -8.81
C HIS A 223 4.57 6.97 -10.07
N ALA A 224 3.44 7.68 -9.99
CA ALA A 224 2.51 7.85 -11.10
C ALA A 224 3.11 8.66 -12.29
N LEU A 225 4.25 9.32 -12.09
CA LEU A 225 4.95 10.05 -13.15
C LEU A 225 5.97 9.18 -13.90
N LEU A 226 6.20 7.95 -13.44
CA LEU A 226 7.13 7.03 -14.11
C LEU A 226 6.49 6.43 -15.37
N PRO A 227 7.29 6.15 -16.41
CA PRO A 227 6.85 5.29 -17.51
C PRO A 227 6.28 3.98 -16.98
N ALA A 228 5.18 3.49 -17.58
CA ALA A 228 4.41 2.36 -17.07
C ALA A 228 5.27 1.10 -16.80
N HIS A 229 6.22 0.80 -17.69
CA HIS A 229 7.09 -0.37 -17.52
C HIS A 229 8.12 -0.20 -16.38
N ILE A 230 8.59 1.03 -16.11
CA ILE A 230 9.47 1.35 -14.98
C ILE A 230 8.67 1.28 -13.68
N ALA A 231 7.45 1.85 -13.66
CA ALA A 231 6.53 1.75 -12.53
C ALA A 231 6.26 0.28 -12.17
N GLN A 232 5.92 -0.55 -13.16
CA GLN A 232 5.69 -1.97 -13.01
C GLN A 232 6.94 -2.72 -12.48
N SER A 233 8.12 -2.37 -12.98
CA SER A 233 9.38 -2.94 -12.48
C SER A 233 9.62 -2.59 -11.01
N ALA A 234 9.36 -1.35 -10.60
CA ALA A 234 9.51 -0.92 -9.21
C ALA A 234 8.53 -1.67 -8.27
N ILE A 235 7.28 -1.86 -8.69
CA ILE A 235 6.31 -2.69 -7.95
C ILE A 235 6.88 -4.09 -7.78
N THR A 236 7.29 -4.73 -8.88
CA THR A 236 7.81 -6.11 -8.88
C THR A 236 9.03 -6.26 -7.94
N GLN A 237 9.92 -5.28 -7.91
CA GLN A 237 11.06 -5.27 -6.98
C GLN A 237 10.61 -5.18 -5.51
N LEU A 238 9.60 -4.36 -5.20
CA LEU A 238 9.04 -4.25 -3.85
C LEU A 238 8.31 -5.50 -3.39
N LEU A 239 7.73 -6.28 -4.30
CA LEU A 239 7.12 -7.58 -3.95
C LEU A 239 8.14 -8.60 -3.46
N ASN A 240 9.42 -8.46 -3.85
CA ASN A 240 10.49 -9.39 -3.52
C ASN A 240 10.08 -10.86 -3.76
N LEU A 241 9.80 -11.18 -5.03
CA LEU A 241 9.31 -12.50 -5.45
C LEU A 241 10.28 -13.63 -5.08
N GLU A 242 11.57 -13.36 -5.03
CA GLU A 242 12.59 -14.32 -4.59
C GLU A 242 12.36 -14.73 -3.13
N ARG A 243 12.25 -13.76 -2.22
CA ARG A 243 11.95 -14.04 -0.81
C ARG A 243 10.56 -14.66 -0.64
N MET A 244 9.58 -14.25 -1.44
CA MET A 244 8.27 -14.90 -1.41
C MET A 244 8.37 -16.37 -1.82
N ALA A 245 9.16 -16.71 -2.84
CA ALA A 245 9.37 -18.08 -3.28
C ALA A 245 9.98 -18.96 -2.17
N GLU A 246 10.95 -18.42 -1.42
CA GLU A 246 11.53 -19.10 -0.24
C GLU A 246 10.46 -19.39 0.83
N VAL A 247 9.65 -18.38 1.17
CA VAL A 247 8.58 -18.51 2.17
C VAL A 247 7.49 -19.48 1.69
N TYR A 248 7.16 -19.43 0.41
CA TYR A 248 6.20 -20.31 -0.23
C TYR A 248 6.68 -21.76 -0.22
N ALA A 249 7.93 -22.01 -0.58
CA ALA A 249 8.53 -23.35 -0.57
C ALA A 249 8.63 -23.94 0.83
N ALA A 250 8.83 -23.10 1.86
CA ALA A 250 8.81 -23.50 3.26
C ALA A 250 7.39 -23.68 3.83
N GLY A 251 6.35 -23.28 3.08
CA GLY A 251 4.96 -23.28 3.51
C GLY A 251 4.37 -24.68 3.66
N VAL A 252 3.96 -25.05 4.87
CA VAL A 252 3.27 -26.32 5.15
C VAL A 252 1.82 -26.06 5.51
N VAL A 253 0.89 -26.62 4.73
CA VAL A 253 -0.54 -26.49 5.04
C VAL A 253 -0.91 -27.49 6.14
N ARG A 254 -1.57 -27.00 7.19
CA ARG A 254 -2.01 -27.78 8.35
C ARG A 254 -3.48 -27.54 8.63
N THR A 255 -4.16 -28.55 9.15
CA THR A 255 -5.50 -28.38 9.73
C THR A 255 -5.34 -28.31 11.24
N MET A 256 -5.80 -27.21 11.85
CA MET A 256 -5.67 -26.98 13.30
C MET A 256 -7.02 -26.53 13.87
N PRO A 257 -7.98 -27.44 14.11
CA PRO A 257 -9.33 -27.04 14.54
C PRO A 257 -9.32 -26.28 15.87
N ALA A 258 -8.32 -26.50 16.72
CA ALA A 258 -8.17 -25.82 18.01
C ALA A 258 -7.93 -24.30 17.92
N ILE A 259 -7.57 -23.75 16.75
CA ILE A 259 -7.37 -22.30 16.61
C ILE A 259 -8.67 -21.54 16.27
N ASP A 260 -9.76 -22.26 15.96
CA ASP A 260 -11.03 -21.65 15.54
C ASP A 260 -11.62 -20.73 16.62
N GLU A 261 -11.63 -21.19 17.87
CA GLU A 261 -12.08 -20.40 19.03
C GLU A 261 -11.20 -19.15 19.26
N GLN A 262 -9.89 -19.27 19.03
CA GLN A 262 -8.94 -18.17 19.22
C GLN A 262 -9.09 -17.10 18.14
N LEU A 263 -9.29 -17.53 16.88
CA LEU A 263 -9.49 -16.64 15.76
C LEU A 263 -10.79 -15.83 15.88
N THR A 264 -11.87 -16.46 16.37
CA THR A 264 -13.16 -15.78 16.62
C THR A 264 -13.06 -14.67 17.66
N THR A 265 -12.06 -14.72 18.54
CA THR A 265 -11.84 -13.69 19.58
C THR A 265 -10.99 -12.51 19.06
N LEU A 266 -10.20 -12.73 17.98
CA LEU A 266 -9.24 -11.75 17.44
C LEU A 266 -9.76 -10.99 16.22
N LEU A 267 -10.71 -11.55 15.48
CA LEU A 267 -11.31 -11.00 14.25
C LEU A 267 -12.71 -10.46 14.50
#